data_AF-A0A6B3G5D7-F1
#
_entry.id   AF-A0A6B3G5D7-F1
#
_cell.length_a   1.000
_cell.length_b   1.000
_cell.length_c   1.000
_cell.angle_alpha   90.00
_cell.angle_beta   90.00
_cell.angle_gamma   90.00
#
_symmetry.space_group_name_H-M   'P 1'
#
loop_
_entity.id
_entity.type
_entity.pdbx_description
1 polymer ?
#
loop_
_entity_poly.entity_id
_entity_poly.type
_entity_poly.pdbx_seq_one_letter_code
_entity_poly.pdbx_strand_id
1 'polypeptide(L)'
;DSQQATELLRTLEEYFTSGNSPTRAAETLHVHPNTVSRRLERITYLLGADWQEPARALEVQLALRLQRARQVLEPEGGPPSRPGP
;
A
#
# COMPACT_ATOMS: atom_id res chain seq x y z
N ASP A 1 -15.23 0.94 1.01
CA ASP A 1 -14.03 1.80 1.03
C ASP A 1 -12.76 1.13 1.56
N SER A 2 -12.80 0.40 2.68
CA SER A 2 -11.61 -0.27 3.25
C SER A 2 -10.92 -1.26 2.29
N GLN A 3 -11.69 -2.10 1.58
CA GLN A 3 -11.12 -3.05 0.62
C GLN A 3 -10.39 -2.37 -0.53
N GLN A 4 -10.90 -1.23 -1.02
CA GLN A 4 -10.22 -0.49 -2.09
C GLN A 4 -8.93 0.16 -1.58
N ALA A 5 -8.92 0.69 -0.36
CA ALA A 5 -7.71 1.21 0.26
C ALA A 5 -6.63 0.12 0.40
N THR A 6 -7.01 -1.09 0.81
CA THR A 6 -6.11 -2.24 0.90
C THR A 6 -5.50 -2.61 -0.45
N GLU A 7 -6.30 -2.62 -1.53
CA GLU A 7 -5.81 -2.91 -2.88
C GLU A 7 -4.82 -1.84 -3.38
N LEU A 8 -5.02 -0.57 -3.06
CA LEU A 8 -4.08 0.50 -3.42
C LEU A 8 -2.75 0.36 -2.67
N LEU A 9 -2.79 0.08 -1.36
CA LEU A 9 -1.58 -0.16 -0.56
C LEU A 9 -0.79 -1.36 -1.10
N ARG A 10 -1.47 -2.48 -1.34
CA ARG A 10 -0.85 -3.68 -1.93
C ARG A 10 -0.22 -3.40 -3.29
N THR A 11 -0.90 -2.63 -4.12
CA THR A 11 -0.37 -2.24 -5.44
C THR A 11 0.90 -1.40 -5.32
N LEU A 12 0.92 -0.47 -4.35
CA LEU A 12 2.05 0.41 -4.13
C LEU A 12 3.27 -0.34 -3.57
N GLU A 13 3.06 -1.29 -2.65
CA GLU A 13 4.11 -2.18 -2.14
C GLU A 13 4.76 -2.99 -3.26
N GLU A 14 3.94 -3.60 -4.12
CA GLU A 14 4.47 -4.40 -5.23
C GLU A 14 5.12 -3.56 -6.32
N TYR A 15 4.59 -2.37 -6.57
CA TYR A 15 5.21 -1.40 -7.49
C TYR A 15 6.64 -1.06 -7.06
N PHE A 16 6.86 -0.75 -5.79
CA PHE A 16 8.19 -0.46 -5.27
C PHE A 16 9.10 -1.69 -5.27
N THR A 17 8.60 -2.85 -4.83
CA THR A 17 9.36 -4.11 -4.81
C THR A 17 9.77 -4.56 -6.22
N SER A 18 8.97 -4.22 -7.22
CA SER A 18 9.21 -4.47 -8.63
C SER A 18 10.12 -3.44 -9.32
N GLY A 19 10.75 -2.55 -8.56
CA GLY A 19 11.66 -1.53 -9.08
C GLY A 19 10.93 -0.42 -9.85
N ASN A 20 9.77 0.02 -9.35
CA ASN A 20 8.93 1.05 -9.96
C ASN A 20 8.38 0.66 -11.35
N SER A 21 8.19 -0.63 -11.60
CA SER A 21 7.67 -1.16 -12.87
C SER A 21 6.21 -1.61 -12.72
N PRO A 22 5.24 -0.95 -13.37
CA PRO A 22 3.83 -1.38 -13.34
C PRO A 22 3.62 -2.77 -13.95
N THR A 23 4.39 -3.10 -15.00
CA THR A 23 4.30 -4.40 -15.68
C THR A 23 4.74 -5.54 -14.76
N ARG A 24 5.91 -5.41 -14.13
CA ARG A 24 6.40 -6.43 -13.18
C ARG A 24 5.50 -6.54 -11.94
N ALA A 25 5.00 -5.41 -11.44
CA ALA A 25 4.05 -5.43 -10.33
C ALA A 25 2.75 -6.14 -10.73
N ALA A 26 2.27 -5.95 -11.96
CA ALA A 26 1.08 -6.63 -12.46
C ALA A 26 1.26 -8.15 -12.58
N GLU A 27 2.44 -8.61 -13.00
CA GLU A 27 2.81 -10.03 -13.01
C GLU A 27 2.74 -10.63 -11.60
N THR A 28 3.36 -9.99 -10.61
CA THR A 28 3.32 -10.43 -9.21
C THR A 28 1.92 -10.38 -8.60
N LEU A 29 1.13 -9.36 -8.95
CA LEU A 29 -0.24 -9.20 -8.46
C LEU A 29 -1.25 -10.08 -9.21
N HIS A 30 -0.84 -10.78 -10.27
CA HIS A 30 -1.70 -11.55 -11.16
C HIS A 30 -2.88 -10.74 -11.73
N VAL A 31 -2.61 -9.50 -12.13
CA VAL A 31 -3.59 -8.61 -12.78
C VAL A 31 -3.05 -8.09 -14.10
N HIS A 32 -3.92 -7.49 -14.91
CA HIS A 32 -3.49 -6.82 -16.12
C HIS A 32 -2.69 -5.53 -15.79
N PRO A 33 -1.61 -5.18 -16.53
CA PRO A 33 -0.84 -3.95 -16.31
C PRO A 33 -1.69 -2.68 -16.24
N ASN A 34 -2.68 -2.54 -17.11
CA ASN A 34 -3.66 -1.43 -17.06
C ASN A 34 -4.36 -1.27 -15.71
N THR A 35 -4.62 -2.37 -14.99
CA THR A 35 -5.22 -2.31 -13.65
C THR A 35 -4.25 -1.66 -12.67
N VAL A 36 -2.96 -2.00 -12.73
CA VAL A 36 -1.92 -1.35 -11.92
C VAL A 36 -1.80 0.11 -12.29
N SER A 37 -1.73 0.46 -13.59
CA SER A 37 -1.66 1.86 -14.04
C SER A 37 -2.82 2.70 -13.50
N ARG A 38 -4.06 2.21 -13.59
CA ARG A 38 -5.25 2.91 -13.05
C ARG A 38 -5.19 3.09 -11.53
N ARG A 39 -4.69 2.09 -10.81
CA ARG A 39 -4.48 2.20 -9.35
C ARG A 39 -3.40 3.22 -9.02
N LEU A 40 -2.30 3.25 -9.79
CA LEU A 40 -1.23 4.25 -9.64
C LEU A 40 -1.75 5.66 -9.96
N GLU A 41 -2.56 5.84 -10.99
CA GLU A 41 -3.23 7.13 -11.27
C GLU A 41 -4.10 7.58 -10.08
N ARG A 42 -4.84 6.65 -9.47
CA ARG A 42 -5.61 6.95 -8.26
C ARG A 42 -4.72 7.33 -7.09
N ILE A 43 -3.60 6.64 -6.89
CA ILE A 43 -2.61 6.98 -5.85
C ILE A 43 -2.02 8.37 -6.12
N THR A 44 -1.69 8.69 -7.36
CA THR A 44 -1.25 10.03 -7.77
C THR A 44 -2.26 11.11 -7.41
N TYR A 45 -3.55 10.86 -7.63
CA TYR A 45 -4.61 11.78 -7.23
C TYR A 45 -4.68 11.97 -5.70
N LEU A 46 -4.42 10.92 -4.91
CA LEU A 46 -4.49 10.96 -3.45
C LEU A 46 -3.26 11.58 -2.80
N LEU A 47 -2.07 11.31 -3.33
CA LEU A 47 -0.79 11.73 -2.75
C LEU A 47 -0.25 13.03 -3.35
N GLY A 48 -0.67 13.40 -4.57
CA GLY A 48 -0.13 14.52 -5.35
C GLY A 48 0.85 14.04 -6.43
N ALA A 49 0.97 14.77 -7.53
CA ALA A 49 1.72 14.35 -8.73
C ALA A 49 3.23 14.11 -8.50
N ASP A 50 3.77 14.69 -7.44
CA ASP A 50 5.18 14.63 -7.02
C ASP A 50 5.52 13.42 -6.15
N TRP A 51 4.56 12.54 -5.83
CA TRP A 51 4.78 11.43 -4.90
C TRP A 51 5.89 10.45 -5.34
N GLN A 52 6.20 10.42 -6.64
CA GLN A 52 7.26 9.58 -7.21
C GLN A 52 8.63 10.23 -7.22
N GLU A 53 8.76 11.50 -6.82
CA GLU A 53 10.06 12.14 -6.65
C GLU A 53 10.90 11.42 -5.58
N PRO A 54 12.23 11.34 -5.70
CA PRO A 54 13.06 10.46 -4.87
C PRO A 54 12.83 10.60 -3.36
N ALA A 55 12.71 11.84 -2.85
CA ALA A 55 12.47 12.09 -1.43
C ALA A 55 11.07 11.62 -1.00
N ARG A 56 10.04 11.98 -1.77
CA ARG A 56 8.64 11.63 -1.50
C ARG A 56 8.39 10.14 -1.64
N ALA A 57 8.97 9.49 -2.65
CA ALA A 57 8.89 8.05 -2.85
C ALA A 57 9.52 7.30 -1.67
N LEU A 58 10.61 7.80 -1.10
CA LEU A 58 11.21 7.23 0.10
C LEU A 58 10.27 7.36 1.31
N GLU A 59 9.68 8.54 1.54
CA GLU A 59 8.69 8.75 2.61
C GLU A 59 7.52 7.77 2.49
N VAL A 60 6.97 7.60 1.29
CA VAL A 60 5.87 6.67 1.01
C VAL A 60 6.29 5.22 1.29
N GLN A 61 7.49 4.80 0.85
CA GLN A 61 8.01 3.47 1.15
C GLN A 61 8.20 3.22 2.65
N LEU A 62 8.67 4.23 3.38
CA LEU A 62 8.83 4.15 4.84
C LEU A 62 7.46 4.03 5.53
N ALA A 63 6.49 4.84 5.12
CA ALA A 63 5.12 4.78 5.64
C ALA A 63 4.49 3.39 5.43
N LEU A 64 4.66 2.78 4.25
CA LEU A 64 4.19 1.42 3.97
C LEU A 64 4.84 0.39 4.90
N ARG A 65 6.17 0.46 5.07
CA ARG A 65 6.90 -0.46 5.97
C ARG A 65 6.46 -0.32 7.42
N LEU A 66 6.26 0.91 7.89
CA LEU A 66 5.78 1.18 9.25
C LEU A 66 4.34 0.68 9.45
N GLN A 67 3.46 0.88 8.46
CA GLN A 67 2.08 0.39 8.52
C GLN A 67 2.04 -1.15 8.60
N ARG A 68 2.87 -1.83 7.80
CA ARG A 68 3.00 -3.29 7.86
C ARG A 68 3.58 -3.76 9.18
N ALA A 69 4.62 -3.09 9.70
CA ALA A 69 5.16 -3.40 11.03
C ALA A 69 4.09 -3.23 12.11
N ARG A 70 3.25 -2.19 12.02
CA ARG A 70 2.14 -1.98 12.95
C ARG A 70 1.12 -3.11 12.87
N GLN A 71 0.74 -3.56 11.68
CA GLN A 71 -0.17 -4.70 11.51
C GLN A 71 0.39 -6.01 12.08
N VAL A 72 1.70 -6.21 12.01
CA VAL A 72 2.38 -7.39 12.59
C VAL A 72 2.48 -7.30 14.12
N LEU A 73 2.61 -6.10 14.67
CA LEU A 73 2.68 -5.84 16.11
C LEU A 73 1.30 -5.72 16.77
N GLU A 74 0.27 -5.42 15.99
CA GLU A 74 -1.15 -5.45 16.36
C GLU A 74 -1.87 -6.67 15.71
N PRO A 75 -1.36 -7.91 15.82
CA PRO A 75 -2.10 -9.05 15.32
C PRO A 75 -3.34 -9.19 16.21
N GLU A 76 -4.51 -9.30 15.60
CA GLU A 76 -5.81 -9.62 16.23
C GLU A 76 -5.63 -10.51 17.49
N GLY A 77 -5.62 -9.86 18.65
CA GLY A 77 -5.16 -10.45 19.92
C GLY A 77 -5.03 -9.47 21.09
N GLY A 78 -5.61 -8.27 21.00
CA GLY A 78 -5.84 -7.46 22.19
C GLY A 78 -6.89 -8.13 23.08
N PRO A 79 -6.65 -8.36 24.39
CA PRO A 79 -7.58 -9.10 25.24
C PRO A 79 -8.93 -8.36 25.36
N PRO A 80 -10.08 -9.07 25.37
CA PRO A 80 -11.35 -8.44 25.71
C PRO A 80 -11.30 -7.98 27.17
N SER A 81 -11.23 -6.68 27.39
CA SER A 81 -11.24 -6.04 28.71
C SER A 81 -12.33 -4.96 28.68
N ARG A 82 -13.50 -5.07 29.34
CA ARG A 82 -14.07 -5.95 30.36
C ARG A 82 -15.62 -5.93 30.23
N PRO A 83 -16.36 -6.92 30.74
CA PRO A 83 -17.73 -6.70 31.21
C PRO A 83 -17.75 -6.28 32.70
N GLY A 84 -18.55 -5.27 33.04
CA GLY A 84 -19.06 -4.96 34.38
C GLY A 84 -18.12 -4.25 35.37
N PRO A 85 -18.66 -3.55 36.39
CA PRO A 85 -20.01 -3.72 36.97
C PRO A 85 -21.12 -2.92 36.27
#